data_AF-A0A5C2S1F8-F1
#
_entry.id   AF-A0A5C2S1F8-F1
#
_cell.length_a   1.000
_cell.length_b   1.000
_cell.length_c   1.000
_cell.angle_alpha   90.00
_cell.angle_beta   90.00
_cell.angle_gamma   90.00
#
_symmetry.space_group_name_H-M   'P 1'
#
loop_
_entity.id
_entity.type
_entity.pdbx_description
1 polymer ?
#
loop_
_entity_poly.entity_id
_entity_poly.type
_entity_poly.pdbx_seq_one_letter_code
_entity_poly.pdbx_strand_id
1 'polypeptide(L)'
;MHEAVLNIPREYFAAYPNLDNLVILKQEVLYDHRARIPDCRAIYEQSIRSIKEYPYEKLRRGSELLNGPLMLEYCLRRLTECETPPDLSIDSVLEMLESLTGVNMPWLEETERRRTPLRIQSTSHRLRQRALAACAWTYFSAHFSLPHSDTFYAMANSEVVQKAAFCANLCAEQGLQPPIVLRITTWFASLRQRYGVDIQKSEALSGMTTALWKADAGRQQREVKNAVDRYFKRNATSNDVYTCAAAGCHVQTAHKSAFRACGGTCPAEKKPSYCSRRCQRKHWYVHRDVCRGHRTEDIITVANDDDSSCWVDSESVAEAYQTDLSRAETILRTSEIWEPQPGTEIFVDFLHPSPTRRKEFIRIRTRTLSPAFLRFVKWFYEKILPRTMCTHVSEVNERNAKARRRLRVKFRSVKTGSNVTRVEWKPRQRSKSRKPRGQPQDLCRGSTPSC
;
A
#
# COMPACT_ATOMS: atom_id res chain seq x y z
N MET A 1 12.45 -6.20 4.27
CA MET A 1 12.20 -5.65 2.91
C MET A 1 10.69 -5.61 2.71
N HIS A 2 10.14 -4.53 2.18
CA HIS A 2 8.73 -4.38 1.82
C HIS A 2 8.62 -4.52 0.32
N GLU A 3 7.78 -5.44 -0.15
CA GLU A 3 7.69 -5.73 -1.58
C GLU A 3 6.30 -5.35 -2.09
N ALA A 4 6.27 -4.61 -3.20
CA ALA A 4 5.07 -4.29 -3.94
C ALA A 4 5.22 -4.79 -5.38
N VAL A 5 4.25 -5.58 -5.85
CA VAL A 5 4.21 -6.10 -7.23
C VAL A 5 3.13 -5.34 -7.98
N LEU A 6 3.52 -4.56 -8.99
CA LEU A 6 2.64 -3.71 -9.78
C LEU A 6 2.62 -4.20 -11.23
N ASN A 7 1.65 -5.07 -11.55
CA ASN A 7 1.46 -5.62 -12.90
C ASN A 7 0.10 -5.17 -13.47
N ILE A 8 -0.03 -3.87 -13.71
CA ILE A 8 -1.25 -3.26 -14.28
C ILE A 8 -1.21 -3.45 -15.81
N PRO A 9 -2.17 -4.16 -16.43
CA PRO A 9 -2.25 -4.26 -17.88
C PRO A 9 -2.57 -2.88 -18.47
N ARG A 10 -1.78 -2.45 -19.46
CA ARG A 10 -1.87 -1.12 -20.06
C ARG A 10 -3.27 -0.83 -20.63
N GLU A 11 -3.90 -1.85 -21.22
CA GLU A 11 -5.24 -1.77 -21.80
C GLU A 11 -6.36 -1.55 -20.78
N TYR A 12 -6.10 -1.79 -19.49
CA TYR A 12 -7.07 -1.62 -18.41
C TYR A 12 -6.78 -0.41 -17.52
N PHE A 13 -5.66 0.26 -17.73
CA PHE A 13 -5.32 1.47 -16.99
C PHE A 13 -6.39 2.55 -17.22
N ALA A 14 -6.93 3.08 -16.13
CA ALA A 14 -8.01 4.07 -16.13
C ALA A 14 -9.28 3.65 -16.89
N ALA A 15 -9.52 2.34 -17.08
CA ALA A 15 -10.75 1.84 -17.71
C ALA A 15 -12.01 2.16 -16.88
N TYR A 16 -11.86 2.20 -15.55
CA TYR A 16 -12.85 2.72 -14.61
C TYR A 16 -12.13 3.51 -13.51
N PRO A 17 -12.80 4.51 -12.89
CA PRO A 17 -12.30 5.18 -11.70
C PRO A 17 -11.96 4.16 -10.61
N ASN A 18 -10.77 4.27 -10.04
CA ASN A 18 -10.27 3.44 -8.93
C ASN A 18 -10.29 1.90 -9.19
N LEU A 19 -10.31 1.46 -10.46
CA LEU A 19 -10.25 0.04 -10.80
C LEU A 19 -9.03 -0.68 -10.18
N ASP A 20 -7.87 -0.01 -10.21
CA ASP A 20 -6.63 -0.57 -9.69
C ASP A 20 -6.76 -0.86 -8.18
N ASN A 21 -7.41 0.03 -7.43
CA ASN A 21 -7.68 -0.14 -6.00
C ASN A 21 -8.61 -1.32 -5.75
N LEU A 22 -9.66 -1.48 -6.57
CA LEU A 22 -10.56 -2.63 -6.51
C LEU A 22 -9.82 -3.95 -6.77
N VAL A 23 -8.97 -3.99 -7.79
CA VAL A 23 -8.16 -5.18 -8.13
C VAL A 23 -7.19 -5.53 -7.01
N ILE A 24 -6.49 -4.54 -6.46
CA ILE A 24 -5.59 -4.72 -5.31
C ILE A 24 -6.37 -5.25 -4.11
N LEU A 25 -7.50 -4.64 -3.76
CA LEU A 25 -8.34 -5.09 -2.65
C LEU A 25 -8.81 -6.54 -2.87
N LYS A 26 -9.31 -6.86 -4.07
CA LYS A 26 -9.73 -8.23 -4.42
C LYS A 26 -8.58 -9.23 -4.30
N GLN A 27 -7.38 -8.86 -4.76
CA GLN A 27 -6.18 -9.69 -4.59
C GLN A 27 -5.87 -9.93 -3.10
N GLU A 28 -6.00 -8.89 -2.28
CA GLU A 28 -5.69 -8.93 -0.85
C GLU A 28 -6.69 -9.75 -0.02
N VAL A 29 -7.97 -9.83 -0.43
CA VAL A 29 -9.04 -10.41 0.41
C VAL A 29 -9.71 -11.66 -0.18
N LEU A 30 -9.66 -11.90 -1.50
CA LEU A 30 -10.44 -12.96 -2.14
C LEU A 30 -9.67 -14.26 -2.44
N TYR A 31 -8.34 -14.23 -2.40
CA TYR A 31 -7.47 -15.33 -2.81
C TYR A 31 -6.58 -15.78 -1.65
N ASP A 32 -6.45 -17.09 -1.47
CA ASP A 32 -5.52 -17.66 -0.51
C ASP A 32 -4.09 -17.62 -1.07
N HIS A 33 -3.12 -17.16 -0.28
CA HIS A 33 -1.73 -17.04 -0.73
C HIS A 33 -1.05 -18.39 -1.03
N ARG A 34 -1.58 -19.49 -0.48
CA ARG A 34 -1.08 -20.85 -0.71
C ARG A 34 -1.57 -21.41 -2.03
N ALA A 35 -2.72 -20.94 -2.49
CA ALA A 35 -3.22 -21.25 -3.81
C ALA A 35 -2.45 -20.43 -4.86
N ARG A 36 -2.45 -20.92 -6.11
CA ARG A 36 -1.97 -20.13 -7.24
C ARG A 36 -2.86 -18.90 -7.38
N ILE A 37 -2.36 -17.73 -6.98
CA ILE A 37 -3.02 -16.45 -7.23
C ILE A 37 -3.16 -16.31 -8.76
N PRO A 38 -4.34 -15.96 -9.28
CA PRO A 38 -4.50 -15.72 -10.70
C PRO A 38 -3.52 -14.65 -11.19
N ASP A 39 -3.18 -14.71 -12.47
CA ASP A 39 -2.41 -13.62 -13.07
C ASP A 39 -3.17 -12.29 -12.91
N CYS A 40 -2.44 -11.19 -12.68
CA CYS A 40 -3.06 -9.89 -12.41
C CYS A 40 -4.04 -9.51 -13.52
N ARG A 41 -3.71 -9.79 -14.79
CA ARG A 41 -4.59 -9.57 -15.94
C ARG A 41 -5.96 -10.24 -15.79
N ALA A 42 -5.99 -11.49 -15.31
CA ALA A 42 -7.23 -12.22 -15.09
C ALA A 42 -8.09 -11.58 -13.99
N ILE A 43 -7.47 -11.01 -12.95
CA ILE A 43 -8.19 -10.29 -11.88
C ILE A 43 -8.78 -8.98 -12.42
N TYR A 44 -8.06 -8.25 -13.28
CA TYR A 44 -8.60 -7.08 -13.98
C TYR A 44 -9.81 -7.45 -14.85
N GLU A 45 -9.68 -8.48 -15.70
CA GLU A 45 -10.77 -8.95 -16.56
C GLU A 45 -12.00 -9.37 -15.76
N GLN A 46 -11.79 -10.11 -14.67
CA GLN A 46 -12.86 -10.50 -13.76
C GLN A 46 -13.51 -9.26 -13.10
N SER A 47 -12.72 -8.26 -12.72
CA SER A 47 -13.24 -7.05 -12.08
C SER A 47 -14.03 -6.19 -13.05
N ILE A 48 -13.53 -5.99 -14.27
CA ILE A 48 -14.24 -5.30 -15.35
C ILE A 48 -15.54 -6.02 -15.71
N ARG A 49 -15.51 -7.36 -15.78
CA ARG A 49 -16.72 -8.17 -16.01
C ARG A 49 -17.73 -7.98 -14.87
N SER A 50 -17.28 -8.04 -13.62
CA SER A 50 -18.11 -7.81 -12.43
C SER A 50 -18.78 -6.43 -12.46
N ILE A 51 -18.03 -5.38 -12.82
CA ILE A 51 -18.55 -4.01 -12.96
C ILE A 51 -19.69 -3.95 -13.99
N LYS A 52 -19.54 -4.63 -15.13
CA LYS A 52 -20.56 -4.69 -16.20
C LYS A 52 -21.79 -5.52 -15.81
N GLU A 53 -21.58 -6.68 -15.17
CA GLU A 53 -22.66 -7.60 -14.77
C GLU A 53 -23.46 -7.11 -13.56
N TYR A 54 -22.83 -6.31 -12.71
CA TYR A 54 -23.38 -5.78 -11.45
C TYR A 54 -23.25 -4.25 -11.41
N PRO A 55 -24.02 -3.50 -12.21
CA PRO A 55 -24.06 -2.04 -12.10
C PRO A 55 -24.50 -1.62 -10.69
N TYR A 56 -24.19 -0.37 -10.30
CA TYR A 56 -24.46 0.15 -8.95
C TYR A 56 -25.90 -0.10 -8.48
N GLU A 57 -26.91 0.15 -9.31
CA GLU A 57 -28.32 -0.06 -8.91
C GLU A 57 -28.63 -1.52 -8.57
N LYS A 58 -28.00 -2.47 -9.27
CA LYS A 58 -28.15 -3.90 -8.97
C LYS A 58 -27.46 -4.28 -7.67
N LEU A 59 -26.30 -3.68 -7.37
CA LEU A 59 -25.60 -3.86 -6.10
C LEU A 59 -26.40 -3.30 -4.92
N ARG A 60 -26.92 -2.07 -5.07
CA ARG A 60 -27.79 -1.43 -4.09
C ARG A 60 -29.05 -2.28 -3.83
N ARG A 61 -29.76 -2.68 -4.89
CA ARG A 61 -30.93 -3.56 -4.77
C ARG A 61 -30.58 -4.91 -4.14
N GLY A 62 -29.44 -5.48 -4.50
CA GLY A 62 -28.91 -6.71 -3.90
C GLY A 62 -28.68 -6.57 -2.39
N SER A 63 -28.19 -5.41 -1.95
CA SER A 63 -28.03 -5.08 -0.53
C SER A 63 -29.36 -4.98 0.20
N GLU A 64 -30.35 -4.29 -0.38
CA GLU A 64 -31.71 -4.19 0.17
C GLU A 64 -32.39 -5.56 0.32
N LEU A 65 -32.14 -6.47 -0.62
CA LEU A 65 -32.65 -7.85 -0.62
C LEU A 65 -31.79 -8.81 0.21
N LEU A 66 -30.75 -8.32 0.89
CA LEU A 66 -29.79 -9.10 1.67
C LEU A 66 -29.14 -10.25 0.87
N ASN A 67 -28.80 -10.01 -0.40
CA ASN A 67 -28.11 -10.97 -1.26
C ASN A 67 -26.60 -10.93 -0.99
N GLY A 68 -26.06 -11.98 -0.34
CA GLY A 68 -24.67 -12.00 0.13
C GLY A 68 -23.63 -11.65 -0.93
N PRO A 69 -23.59 -12.31 -2.11
CA PRO A 69 -22.61 -12.00 -3.16
C PRO A 69 -22.65 -10.54 -3.64
N LEU A 70 -23.84 -9.96 -3.84
CA LEU A 70 -23.99 -8.57 -4.27
C LEU A 70 -23.61 -7.59 -3.15
N MET A 71 -23.95 -7.91 -1.89
CA MET A 71 -23.52 -7.11 -0.73
C MET A 71 -21.99 -7.06 -0.62
N LEU A 72 -21.32 -8.21 -0.74
CA LEU A 72 -19.85 -8.25 -0.68
C LEU A 72 -19.23 -7.42 -1.80
N GLU A 73 -19.68 -7.59 -3.04
CA GLU A 73 -19.17 -6.78 -4.17
C GLU A 73 -19.45 -5.28 -3.97
N TYR A 74 -20.62 -4.93 -3.42
CA TYR A 74 -20.98 -3.56 -3.10
C TYR A 74 -20.02 -2.94 -2.07
N CYS A 75 -19.73 -3.66 -0.98
CA CYS A 75 -18.77 -3.25 0.03
C CYS A 75 -17.36 -3.05 -0.56
N LEU A 76 -16.85 -4.01 -1.35
CA LEU A 76 -15.51 -3.91 -1.92
C LEU A 76 -15.37 -2.71 -2.88
N ARG A 77 -16.39 -2.46 -3.71
CA ARG A 77 -16.41 -1.30 -4.60
C ARG A 77 -16.51 0.00 -3.81
N ARG A 78 -17.32 0.04 -2.75
CA ARG A 78 -17.44 1.23 -1.90
C ARG A 78 -16.16 1.56 -1.15
N LEU A 79 -15.47 0.56 -0.60
CA LEU A 79 -14.16 0.71 0.08
C LEU A 79 -13.08 1.28 -0.84
N THR A 80 -13.21 1.04 -2.15
CA THR A 80 -12.23 1.47 -3.16
C THR A 80 -12.72 2.64 -4.00
N GLU A 81 -13.95 3.12 -3.75
CA GLU A 81 -14.61 4.18 -4.51
C GLU A 81 -14.65 3.87 -6.02
N CYS A 82 -14.81 2.59 -6.36
CA CYS A 82 -14.83 2.12 -7.75
C CYS A 82 -16.27 1.99 -8.22
N GLU A 83 -16.74 2.96 -9.02
CA GLU A 83 -18.08 2.95 -9.63
C GLU A 83 -19.22 2.83 -8.59
N THR A 84 -19.05 3.50 -7.46
CA THR A 84 -20.06 3.63 -6.41
C THR A 84 -20.10 5.08 -5.92
N PRO A 85 -21.28 5.70 -5.78
CA PRO A 85 -21.41 7.02 -5.19
C PRO A 85 -20.98 7.01 -3.70
N PRO A 86 -20.70 8.19 -3.12
CA PRO A 86 -20.27 8.32 -1.73
C PRO A 86 -21.44 8.29 -0.72
N ASP A 87 -22.62 7.82 -1.13
CA ASP A 87 -23.86 7.80 -0.33
C ASP A 87 -23.79 6.87 0.89
N LEU A 88 -23.05 5.77 0.77
CA LEU A 88 -22.83 4.82 1.85
C LEU A 88 -21.61 5.22 2.70
N SER A 89 -21.78 5.33 4.01
CA SER A 89 -20.64 5.59 4.92
C SER A 89 -19.76 4.35 5.09
N ILE A 90 -18.50 4.54 5.45
CA ILE A 90 -17.58 3.42 5.75
C ILE A 90 -18.08 2.58 6.93
N ASP A 91 -18.74 3.22 7.92
CA ASP A 91 -19.34 2.51 9.05
C ASP A 91 -20.48 1.57 8.59
N SER A 92 -21.34 2.03 7.67
CA SER A 92 -22.39 1.17 7.09
C SER A 92 -21.82 0.03 6.24
N VAL A 93 -20.69 0.26 5.56
CA VAL A 93 -19.96 -0.80 4.84
C VAL A 93 -19.42 -1.83 5.82
N LEU A 94 -18.83 -1.39 6.94
CA LEU A 94 -18.33 -2.26 8.00
C LEU A 94 -19.46 -3.09 8.63
N GLU A 95 -20.58 -2.47 9.02
CA GLU A 95 -21.75 -3.18 9.56
C GLU A 95 -22.25 -4.27 8.58
N MET A 96 -22.24 -3.97 7.28
CA MET A 96 -22.63 -4.91 6.24
C MET A 96 -21.63 -6.07 6.11
N LEU A 97 -20.33 -5.79 6.12
CA LEU A 97 -19.28 -6.81 6.09
C LEU A 97 -19.30 -7.71 7.32
N GLU A 98 -19.45 -7.12 8.52
CA GLU A 98 -19.59 -7.84 9.78
C GLU A 98 -20.80 -8.78 9.75
N SER A 99 -21.96 -8.28 9.29
CA SER A 99 -23.16 -9.09 9.10
C SER A 99 -22.93 -10.27 8.14
N LEU A 100 -22.19 -10.04 7.04
CA LEU A 100 -21.84 -11.08 6.06
C LEU A 100 -20.93 -12.17 6.64
N THR A 101 -20.16 -11.89 7.69
CA THR A 101 -19.30 -12.91 8.32
C THR A 101 -20.11 -13.99 9.03
N GLY A 102 -21.27 -13.61 9.61
CA GLY A 102 -22.06 -14.48 10.47
C GLY A 102 -21.34 -14.94 11.74
N VAL A 103 -20.28 -14.23 12.15
CA VAL A 103 -19.51 -14.50 13.36
C VAL A 103 -19.92 -13.51 14.44
N ASN A 104 -20.08 -13.96 15.69
CA ASN A 104 -20.27 -13.07 16.83
C ASN A 104 -18.94 -12.37 17.16
N MET A 105 -18.85 -11.08 16.85
CA MET A 105 -17.68 -10.27 17.17
C MET A 105 -17.84 -9.66 18.57
N PRO A 106 -16.82 -9.73 19.45
CA PRO A 106 -16.96 -9.26 20.84
C PRO A 106 -17.40 -7.80 21.00
N TRP A 107 -17.02 -6.93 20.04
CA TRP A 107 -17.38 -5.51 20.07
C TRP A 107 -18.79 -5.21 19.54
N LEU A 108 -19.45 -6.17 18.90
CA LEU A 108 -20.82 -6.02 18.45
C LEU A 108 -21.81 -6.24 19.59
N GLU A 109 -21.46 -7.03 20.62
CA GLU A 109 -22.38 -7.37 21.72
C GLU A 109 -22.93 -6.15 22.46
N GLU A 110 -22.16 -5.07 22.56
CA GLU A 110 -22.58 -3.85 23.27
C GLU A 110 -23.58 -3.01 22.46
N THR A 111 -23.54 -3.11 21.13
CA THR A 111 -24.47 -2.45 20.20
C THR A 111 -25.66 -3.35 19.82
N GLU A 112 -25.44 -4.66 19.75
CA GLU A 112 -26.37 -5.68 19.21
C GLU A 112 -27.31 -6.33 20.22
N ARG A 113 -27.24 -6.04 21.53
CA ARG A 113 -28.33 -6.43 22.47
C ARG A 113 -29.73 -5.98 22.03
N ARG A 114 -29.85 -5.20 20.95
CA ARG A 114 -31.09 -4.72 20.33
C ARG A 114 -31.35 -5.17 18.89
N ARG A 115 -30.44 -5.86 18.19
CA ARG A 115 -30.62 -6.18 16.75
C ARG A 115 -30.73 -7.69 16.54
N THR A 116 -31.83 -8.12 15.94
CA THR A 116 -32.00 -9.51 15.49
C THR A 116 -31.02 -9.80 14.34
N PRO A 117 -30.28 -10.92 14.35
CA PRO A 117 -29.35 -11.27 13.27
C PRO A 117 -30.05 -11.22 11.90
N LEU A 118 -29.47 -10.48 10.95
CA LEU A 118 -30.01 -10.39 9.60
C LEU A 118 -29.88 -11.73 8.88
N ARG A 119 -30.99 -12.25 8.34
CA ARG A 119 -30.97 -13.47 7.53
C ARG A 119 -30.51 -13.16 6.11
N ILE A 120 -29.19 -13.17 5.91
CA ILE A 120 -28.58 -12.92 4.59
C ILE A 120 -28.78 -14.15 3.68
N GLN A 121 -29.28 -13.90 2.48
CA GLN A 121 -29.51 -14.89 1.44
C GLN A 121 -28.20 -15.28 0.74
N SER A 122 -28.14 -16.51 0.21
CA SER A 122 -27.02 -16.99 -0.60
C SER A 122 -25.64 -16.92 0.08
N THR A 123 -25.60 -17.06 1.41
CA THR A 123 -24.33 -17.09 2.14
C THR A 123 -23.63 -18.43 1.99
N SER A 124 -22.42 -18.42 1.44
CA SER A 124 -21.52 -19.58 1.41
C SER A 124 -20.40 -19.41 2.43
N HIS A 125 -19.80 -20.51 2.89
CA HIS A 125 -18.66 -20.46 3.80
C HIS A 125 -17.51 -19.58 3.25
N ARG A 126 -17.19 -19.75 1.96
CA ARG A 126 -16.15 -18.96 1.28
C ARG A 126 -16.49 -17.47 1.24
N LEU A 127 -17.77 -17.12 1.09
CA LEU A 127 -18.20 -15.72 1.13
C LEU A 127 -18.00 -15.10 2.51
N ARG A 128 -18.36 -15.83 3.59
CA ARG A 128 -18.15 -15.38 4.97
C ARG A 128 -16.67 -15.12 5.27
N GLN A 129 -15.80 -16.05 4.86
CA GLN A 129 -14.34 -15.89 5.01
C GLN A 129 -13.79 -14.66 4.26
N ARG A 130 -14.33 -14.37 3.07
CA ARG A 130 -13.94 -13.19 2.27
C ARG A 130 -14.43 -11.89 2.88
N ALA A 131 -15.64 -11.87 3.43
CA ALA A 131 -16.15 -10.73 4.19
C ALA A 131 -15.28 -10.47 5.43
N LEU A 132 -14.90 -11.52 6.15
CA LEU A 132 -14.01 -11.42 7.31
C LEU A 132 -12.61 -10.87 6.93
N ALA A 133 -12.06 -11.31 5.80
CA ALA A 133 -10.81 -10.77 5.27
C ALA A 133 -10.94 -9.29 4.87
N ALA A 134 -12.10 -8.88 4.33
CA ALA A 134 -12.40 -7.48 4.03
C ALA A 134 -12.56 -6.62 5.31
N CYS A 135 -13.15 -7.15 6.38
CA CYS A 135 -13.14 -6.50 7.70
C CYS A 135 -11.70 -6.28 8.18
N ALA A 136 -10.86 -7.33 8.14
CA ALA A 136 -9.46 -7.23 8.53
C ALA A 136 -8.72 -6.14 7.73
N TRP A 137 -8.93 -6.10 6.40
CA TRP A 137 -8.35 -5.08 5.54
C TRP A 137 -8.82 -3.67 5.89
N THR A 138 -10.12 -3.50 6.14
CA THR A 138 -10.72 -2.19 6.40
C THR A 138 -10.23 -1.63 7.73
N TYR A 139 -10.25 -2.42 8.80
CA TYR A 139 -9.71 -2.01 10.09
C TYR A 139 -8.20 -1.73 10.05
N PHE A 140 -7.45 -2.56 9.34
CA PHE A 140 -6.01 -2.36 9.17
C PHE A 140 -5.71 -1.08 8.40
N SER A 141 -6.48 -0.78 7.34
CA SER A 141 -6.34 0.46 6.56
C SER A 141 -6.76 1.69 7.36
N ALA A 142 -7.84 1.58 8.15
CA ALA A 142 -8.31 2.64 9.03
C ALA A 142 -7.23 3.03 10.07
N HIS A 143 -6.47 2.07 10.59
CA HIS A 143 -5.36 2.35 11.51
C HIS A 143 -4.34 3.33 10.92
N PHE A 144 -3.94 3.16 9.65
CA PHE A 144 -2.98 4.05 9.00
C PHE A 144 -3.55 5.44 8.67
N SER A 145 -4.86 5.62 8.80
CA SER A 145 -5.53 6.92 8.67
C SER A 145 -5.64 7.67 10.01
N LEU A 146 -5.33 7.01 11.14
CA LEU A 146 -5.37 7.64 12.46
C LEU A 146 -4.14 8.53 12.68
N PRO A 147 -4.29 9.65 13.43
CA PRO A 147 -3.14 10.41 13.87
C PRO A 147 -2.26 9.54 14.78
N HIS A 148 -0.93 9.67 14.63
CA HIS A 148 0.05 8.94 15.45
C HIS A 148 0.06 7.41 15.30
N SER A 149 -0.44 6.89 14.17
CA SER A 149 -0.38 5.46 13.83
C SER A 149 1.05 4.89 13.79
N ASP A 150 2.07 5.74 13.82
CA ASP A 150 3.49 5.42 13.85
C ASP A 150 4.05 5.23 15.27
N THR A 151 3.26 5.48 16.33
CA THR A 151 3.72 5.30 17.72
C THR A 151 3.28 3.96 18.28
N PHE A 152 4.16 3.32 19.06
CA PHE A 152 3.82 2.06 19.73
C PHE A 152 2.60 2.19 20.65
N TYR A 153 2.52 3.30 21.39
CA TYR A 153 1.39 3.55 22.29
C TYR A 153 0.06 3.60 21.54
N ALA A 154 -0.02 4.32 20.41
CA ALA A 154 -1.24 4.38 19.62
C ALA A 154 -1.60 2.98 19.09
N MET A 155 -0.62 2.23 18.56
CA MET A 155 -0.85 0.88 18.03
C MET A 155 -1.36 -0.09 19.11
N ALA A 156 -0.71 -0.14 20.27
CA ALA A 156 -1.04 -1.09 21.35
C ALA A 156 -2.43 -0.84 21.94
N ASN A 157 -2.88 0.42 21.95
CA ASN A 157 -4.19 0.83 22.48
C ASN A 157 -5.23 1.07 21.38
N SER A 158 -4.91 0.76 20.12
CA SER A 158 -5.82 1.01 19.00
C SER A 158 -6.84 -0.10 18.87
N GLU A 159 -8.10 0.24 19.13
CA GLU A 159 -9.23 -0.68 18.95
C GLU A 159 -9.29 -1.21 17.50
N VAL A 160 -9.03 -0.37 16.49
CA VAL A 160 -9.02 -0.82 15.09
C VAL A 160 -7.92 -1.83 14.80
N VAL A 161 -6.75 -1.73 15.44
CA VAL A 161 -5.68 -2.74 15.29
C VAL A 161 -6.10 -4.06 15.92
N GLN A 162 -6.73 -4.03 17.09
CA GLN A 162 -7.23 -5.23 17.75
C GLN A 162 -8.32 -5.91 16.91
N LYS A 163 -9.27 -5.14 16.36
CA LYS A 163 -10.29 -5.65 15.43
C LYS A 163 -9.69 -6.26 14.16
N ALA A 164 -8.69 -5.60 13.57
CA ALA A 164 -7.97 -6.13 12.40
C ALA A 164 -7.28 -7.47 12.72
N ALA A 165 -6.57 -7.53 13.85
CA ALA A 165 -5.87 -8.72 14.33
C ALA A 165 -6.85 -9.89 14.57
N PHE A 166 -7.97 -9.60 15.23
CA PHE A 166 -9.02 -10.57 15.50
C PHE A 166 -9.60 -11.16 14.21
N CYS A 167 -10.01 -10.30 13.27
CA CYS A 167 -10.55 -10.74 11.98
C CYS A 167 -9.52 -11.57 11.19
N ALA A 168 -8.25 -11.14 11.20
CA ALA A 168 -7.18 -11.85 10.52
C ALA A 168 -6.87 -13.22 11.15
N ASN A 169 -6.88 -13.30 12.49
CA ASN A 169 -6.71 -14.55 13.22
C ASN A 169 -7.85 -15.52 12.93
N LEU A 170 -9.10 -15.06 12.97
CA LEU A 170 -10.26 -15.88 12.60
C LEU A 170 -10.19 -16.38 11.14
N CYS A 171 -9.72 -15.55 10.20
CA CYS A 171 -9.47 -16.02 8.83
C CYS A 171 -8.48 -17.20 8.83
N ALA A 172 -7.36 -17.06 9.54
CA ALA A 172 -6.33 -18.08 9.63
C ALA A 172 -6.84 -19.36 10.32
N GLU A 173 -7.66 -19.25 11.37
CA GLU A 173 -8.32 -20.37 12.06
C GLU A 173 -9.27 -21.13 11.13
N GLN A 174 -10.07 -20.41 10.34
CA GLN A 174 -10.95 -20.99 9.32
C GLN A 174 -10.18 -21.52 8.10
N GLY A 175 -8.86 -21.43 8.12
CA GLY A 175 -8.00 -21.94 7.07
C GLY A 175 -8.01 -21.12 5.79
N LEU A 176 -8.48 -19.87 5.78
CA LEU A 176 -8.26 -18.93 4.68
C LEU A 176 -7.10 -18.01 5.04
N GLN A 177 -6.06 -17.99 4.22
CA GLN A 177 -4.87 -17.15 4.46
C GLN A 177 -4.67 -16.20 3.29
N PRO A 178 -5.52 -15.17 3.12
CA PRO A 178 -5.35 -14.20 2.07
C PRO A 178 -4.18 -13.24 2.38
N PRO A 179 -3.63 -12.52 1.38
CA PRO A 179 -2.46 -11.65 1.58
C PRO A 179 -2.61 -10.66 2.74
N ILE A 180 -3.80 -10.12 2.99
CA ILE A 180 -4.03 -9.20 4.12
C ILE A 180 -3.71 -9.83 5.48
N VAL A 181 -4.01 -11.11 5.68
CA VAL A 181 -3.70 -11.83 6.93
C VAL A 181 -2.20 -11.86 7.15
N LEU A 182 -1.44 -12.24 6.12
CA LEU A 182 0.02 -12.29 6.19
C LEU A 182 0.65 -10.90 6.36
N ARG A 183 0.05 -9.89 5.73
CA ARG A 183 0.49 -8.49 5.82
C ARG A 183 0.37 -7.97 7.26
N ILE A 184 -0.77 -8.25 7.92
CA ILE A 184 -0.98 -7.90 9.32
C ILE A 184 0.05 -8.61 10.21
N THR A 185 0.27 -9.92 10.04
CA THR A 185 1.29 -10.64 10.85
C THR A 185 2.70 -10.14 10.61
N THR A 186 3.07 -9.88 9.36
CA THR A 186 4.41 -9.38 9.01
C THR A 186 4.61 -7.98 9.58
N TRP A 187 3.57 -7.15 9.58
CA TRP A 187 3.59 -5.84 10.23
C TRP A 187 3.78 -5.98 11.73
N PHE A 188 3.07 -6.90 12.39
CA PHE A 188 3.28 -7.21 13.81
C PHE A 188 4.70 -7.70 14.11
N ALA A 189 5.24 -8.62 13.33
CA ALA A 189 6.61 -9.10 13.47
C ALA A 189 7.62 -7.94 13.35
N SER A 190 7.34 -6.96 12.48
CA SER A 190 8.22 -5.79 12.32
C SER A 190 8.27 -4.87 13.54
N LEU A 191 7.25 -4.90 14.43
CA LEU A 191 7.23 -4.01 15.60
C LEU A 191 8.33 -4.37 16.61
N ARG A 192 8.73 -5.64 16.69
CA ARG A 192 9.88 -6.06 17.52
C ARG A 192 11.16 -5.37 17.08
N GLN A 193 11.41 -5.29 15.78
CA GLN A 193 12.58 -4.60 15.24
C GLN A 193 12.50 -3.07 15.42
N ARG A 194 11.29 -2.50 15.33
CA ARG A 194 11.09 -1.04 15.37
C ARG A 194 11.06 -0.46 16.78
N TYR A 195 10.45 -1.17 17.74
CA TYR A 195 10.20 -0.66 19.09
C TYR A 195 10.80 -1.54 20.18
N GLY A 196 11.42 -2.67 19.84
CA GLY A 196 11.93 -3.63 20.81
C GLY A 196 10.82 -4.43 21.52
N VAL A 197 9.56 -4.30 21.10
CA VAL A 197 8.42 -4.95 21.75
C VAL A 197 7.97 -6.17 20.97
N ASP A 198 7.90 -7.31 21.66
CA ASP A 198 7.38 -8.55 21.10
C ASP A 198 5.86 -8.62 21.30
N ILE A 199 5.09 -8.31 20.26
CA ILE A 199 3.62 -8.32 20.32
C ILE A 199 3.07 -9.70 20.67
N GLN A 200 3.76 -10.77 20.28
CA GLN A 200 3.33 -12.13 20.59
C GLN A 200 3.23 -12.35 22.11
N LYS A 201 4.03 -11.62 22.90
CA LYS A 201 4.04 -11.66 24.37
C LYS A 201 3.15 -10.60 25.01
N SER A 202 2.51 -9.72 24.23
CA SER A 202 1.63 -8.70 24.77
C SER A 202 0.31 -9.32 25.22
N GLU A 203 -0.11 -9.09 26.47
CA GLU A 203 -1.37 -9.59 27.01
C GLU A 203 -2.60 -9.18 26.18
N ALA A 204 -2.56 -7.98 25.58
CA ALA A 204 -3.66 -7.46 24.77
C ALA A 204 -3.89 -8.25 23.46
N LEU A 205 -2.87 -8.92 22.93
CA LEU A 205 -2.92 -9.55 21.60
C LEU A 205 -2.51 -11.03 21.59
N SER A 206 -1.89 -11.54 22.65
CA SER A 206 -1.32 -12.90 22.71
C SER A 206 -2.39 -13.97 22.49
N GLY A 207 -3.56 -13.84 23.14
CA GLY A 207 -4.67 -14.78 22.97
C GLY A 207 -5.31 -14.71 21.58
N MET A 208 -5.34 -13.51 20.98
CA MET A 208 -6.07 -13.24 19.73
C MET A 208 -5.27 -13.50 18.45
N THR A 209 -4.01 -13.94 18.54
CA THR A 209 -3.12 -14.02 17.36
C THR A 209 -2.47 -15.39 17.15
N THR A 210 -2.86 -16.42 17.89
CA THR A 210 -2.21 -17.75 17.82
C THR A 210 -2.24 -18.35 16.42
N ALA A 211 -3.40 -18.39 15.75
CA ALA A 211 -3.51 -18.94 14.41
C ALA A 211 -2.84 -18.05 13.35
N LEU A 212 -2.87 -16.73 13.58
CA LEU A 212 -2.20 -15.73 12.77
C LEU A 212 -0.68 -15.99 12.72
N TRP A 213 -0.05 -16.24 13.87
CA TRP A 213 1.38 -16.58 13.95
C TRP A 213 1.70 -17.94 13.34
N LYS A 214 0.82 -18.94 13.52
CA LYS A 214 0.97 -20.25 12.87
C LYS A 214 0.95 -20.14 11.35
N ALA A 215 0.07 -19.30 10.79
CA ALA A 215 0.00 -19.03 9.36
C ALA A 215 1.30 -18.38 8.85
N ASP A 216 1.83 -17.39 9.58
CA ASP A 216 3.08 -16.71 9.25
C ASP A 216 4.30 -17.64 9.32
N ALA A 217 4.44 -18.43 10.39
CA ALA A 217 5.50 -19.43 10.51
C ALA A 217 5.46 -20.43 9.36
N GLY A 218 4.28 -20.91 8.98
CA GLY A 218 4.09 -21.77 7.81
C GLY A 218 4.49 -21.11 6.49
N ARG A 219 4.23 -19.80 6.33
CA ARG A 219 4.71 -19.02 5.18
C ARG A 219 6.23 -18.91 5.18
N GLN A 220 6.83 -18.51 6.30
CA GLN A 220 8.28 -18.36 6.42
C GLN A 220 9.02 -19.67 6.12
N GLN A 221 8.54 -20.81 6.63
CA GLN A 221 9.10 -22.12 6.32
C GLN A 221 9.07 -22.41 4.81
N ARG A 222 7.94 -22.11 4.14
CA ARG A 222 7.84 -22.24 2.67
C ARG A 222 8.79 -21.29 1.94
N GLU A 223 8.91 -20.05 2.39
CA GLU A 223 9.82 -19.06 1.80
C GLU A 223 11.28 -19.48 1.94
N VAL A 224 11.68 -19.96 3.12
CA VAL A 224 13.03 -20.51 3.36
C VAL A 224 13.27 -21.71 2.46
N LYS A 225 12.35 -22.69 2.43
CA LYS A 225 12.46 -23.85 1.53
C LYS A 225 12.60 -23.42 0.07
N ASN A 226 11.73 -22.52 -0.40
CA ASN A 226 11.79 -21.99 -1.77
C ASN A 226 13.07 -21.18 -2.03
N ALA A 227 13.60 -20.49 -1.02
CA ALA A 227 14.87 -19.76 -1.13
C ALA A 227 16.05 -20.73 -1.24
N VAL A 228 16.05 -21.81 -0.45
CA VAL A 228 17.05 -22.90 -0.51
C VAL A 228 16.98 -23.62 -1.86
N ASP A 229 15.79 -24.01 -2.31
CA ASP A 229 15.59 -24.65 -3.62
C ASP A 229 16.03 -23.73 -4.76
N ARG A 230 15.74 -22.42 -4.66
CA ARG A 230 16.24 -21.41 -5.62
C ARG A 230 17.75 -21.25 -5.53
N TYR A 231 18.33 -21.26 -4.34
CA TYR A 231 19.76 -21.15 -4.12
C TYR A 231 20.49 -22.33 -4.77
N PHE A 232 20.04 -23.58 -4.57
CA PHE A 232 20.65 -24.74 -5.22
C PHE A 232 20.50 -24.71 -6.74
N LYS A 233 19.33 -24.31 -7.25
CA LYS A 233 19.13 -24.13 -8.71
C LYS A 233 20.00 -23.03 -9.31
N ARG A 234 20.21 -21.93 -8.56
CA ARG A 234 20.99 -20.77 -9.01
C ARG A 234 22.48 -20.90 -8.74
N ASN A 235 22.94 -21.65 -7.75
CA ASN A 235 24.38 -21.85 -7.55
C ASN A 235 25.01 -22.76 -8.62
N ALA A 236 24.19 -23.41 -9.44
CA ALA A 236 24.63 -23.99 -10.71
C ALA A 236 24.88 -22.94 -11.82
N THR A 237 24.42 -21.69 -11.65
CA THR A 237 24.50 -20.60 -12.65
C THR A 237 24.61 -19.22 -11.96
N SER A 238 25.82 -18.64 -11.90
CA SER A 238 26.16 -17.42 -11.12
C SER A 238 25.01 -16.46 -10.82
N ASN A 239 24.79 -16.25 -9.52
CA ASN A 239 23.60 -15.67 -8.90
C ASN A 239 23.59 -14.13 -9.02
N ASP A 240 23.73 -13.61 -10.23
CA ASP A 240 23.92 -12.17 -10.46
C ASP A 240 22.56 -11.47 -10.58
N VAL A 241 22.20 -10.67 -9.57
CA VAL A 241 21.18 -9.62 -9.77
C VAL A 241 21.76 -8.64 -10.78
N TYR A 242 21.25 -8.68 -12.00
CA TYR A 242 21.71 -7.80 -13.05
C TYR A 242 21.21 -6.39 -12.77
N THR A 243 22.14 -5.44 -12.76
CA THR A 243 21.84 -4.01 -12.58
C THR A 243 22.13 -3.28 -13.88
N CYS A 244 21.31 -2.28 -14.21
CA CYS A 244 21.55 -1.46 -15.39
C CYS A 244 22.92 -0.75 -15.26
N ALA A 245 23.76 -0.87 -16.29
CA ALA A 245 25.11 -0.31 -16.29
C ALA A 245 25.17 1.23 -16.35
N ALA A 246 24.06 1.90 -16.65
CA ALA A 246 24.04 3.36 -16.65
C ALA A 246 24.04 3.91 -15.21
N ALA A 247 25.02 4.75 -14.90
CA ALA A 247 25.15 5.40 -13.60
C ALA A 247 23.84 6.08 -13.15
N GLY A 248 23.44 5.84 -11.90
CA GLY A 248 22.22 6.41 -11.30
C GLY A 248 20.89 5.77 -11.73
N CYS A 249 20.88 4.76 -12.59
CA CYS A 249 19.62 4.13 -13.05
C CYS A 249 18.99 3.22 -11.99
N HIS A 250 19.79 2.37 -11.35
CA HIS A 250 19.39 1.42 -10.29
C HIS A 250 18.24 0.46 -10.63
N VAL A 251 17.78 0.39 -11.89
CA VAL A 251 16.85 -0.65 -12.33
C VAL A 251 17.59 -1.99 -12.33
N GLN A 252 16.95 -2.99 -11.74
CA GLN A 252 17.49 -4.33 -11.53
C GLN A 252 16.57 -5.40 -12.13
N THR A 253 17.11 -6.58 -12.39
CA THR A 253 16.36 -7.75 -12.86
C THR A 253 16.99 -9.04 -12.35
N ALA A 254 16.15 -10.08 -12.19
CA ALA A 254 16.62 -11.42 -11.87
C ALA A 254 17.14 -12.19 -13.11
N HIS A 255 16.87 -11.69 -14.32
CA HIS A 255 17.21 -12.39 -15.56
C HIS A 255 17.96 -11.46 -16.52
N LYS A 256 19.15 -11.86 -16.97
CA LYS A 256 19.99 -11.05 -17.88
C LYS A 256 19.24 -10.64 -19.15
N SER A 257 18.36 -11.51 -19.64
CA SER A 257 17.53 -11.29 -20.84
C SER A 257 16.53 -10.14 -20.71
N ALA A 258 16.21 -9.69 -19.48
CA ALA A 258 15.38 -8.50 -19.29
C ALA A 258 16.10 -7.21 -19.71
N PHE A 259 17.43 -7.24 -19.80
CA PHE A 259 18.23 -6.11 -20.22
C PHE A 259 18.82 -6.31 -21.60
N ARG A 260 19.02 -5.18 -22.29
CA ARG A 260 19.67 -5.13 -23.59
C ARG A 260 21.17 -5.14 -23.38
N ALA A 261 21.86 -6.13 -23.92
CA ALA A 261 23.31 -6.13 -23.96
C ALA A 261 23.83 -5.08 -24.96
N CYS A 262 25.06 -4.59 -24.76
CA CYS A 262 25.74 -3.78 -25.77
C CYS A 262 25.87 -4.57 -27.08
N GLY A 263 25.49 -3.95 -28.21
CA GLY A 263 25.58 -4.54 -29.54
C GLY A 263 26.98 -4.50 -30.17
N GLY A 264 27.98 -3.91 -29.50
CA GLY A 264 29.34 -3.83 -30.00
C GLY A 264 30.17 -5.10 -29.79
N THR A 265 31.44 -5.03 -30.22
CA THR A 265 32.42 -6.12 -30.23
C THR A 265 33.16 -6.32 -28.90
N CYS A 266 32.76 -5.63 -27.82
CA CYS A 266 33.37 -5.83 -26.51
C CYS A 266 33.25 -7.29 -26.01
N PRO A 267 34.25 -7.78 -25.26
CA PRO A 267 34.23 -9.12 -24.66
C PRO A 267 32.97 -9.37 -23.82
N ALA A 268 32.54 -10.63 -23.75
CA ALA A 268 31.29 -11.01 -23.08
C ALA A 268 31.31 -10.69 -21.57
N GLU A 269 32.48 -10.76 -20.93
CA GLU A 269 32.67 -10.44 -19.51
C GLU A 269 32.53 -8.94 -19.25
N LYS A 270 32.95 -8.10 -20.21
CA LYS A 270 32.89 -6.63 -20.13
C LYS A 270 31.65 -6.03 -20.78
N LYS A 271 30.74 -6.85 -21.33
CA LYS A 271 29.58 -6.39 -22.10
C LYS A 271 28.48 -5.88 -21.15
N PRO A 272 28.24 -4.56 -21.08
CA PRO A 272 27.26 -3.99 -20.17
C PRO A 272 25.84 -4.31 -20.61
N SER A 273 24.92 -4.32 -19.63
CA SER A 273 23.49 -4.55 -19.82
C SER A 273 22.68 -3.31 -19.44
N TYR A 274 21.69 -2.97 -20.25
CA TYR A 274 20.92 -1.73 -20.13
C TYR A 274 19.42 -2.00 -20.09
N CYS A 275 18.71 -1.32 -19.19
CA CYS A 275 17.24 -1.40 -19.17
C CYS A 275 16.59 -0.65 -20.35
N SER A 276 17.30 0.27 -21.02
CA SER A 276 16.75 1.04 -22.13
C SER A 276 17.83 1.57 -23.08
N ARG A 277 17.44 1.92 -24.32
CA ARG A 277 18.35 2.58 -25.29
C ARG A 277 18.86 3.93 -24.79
N ARG A 278 18.05 4.65 -24.00
CA ARG A 278 18.46 5.92 -23.34
C ARG A 278 19.62 5.67 -22.37
N CYS A 279 19.52 4.65 -21.53
CA CYS A 279 20.59 4.26 -20.62
C CYS A 279 21.86 3.83 -21.36
N GLN A 280 21.73 3.10 -22.47
CA GLN A 280 22.87 2.74 -23.32
C GLN A 280 23.57 3.98 -23.89
N ARG A 281 22.83 4.93 -24.47
CA ARG A 281 23.40 6.19 -24.99
C ARG A 281 24.08 7.00 -23.89
N LYS A 282 23.48 7.07 -22.70
CA LYS A 282 24.06 7.75 -21.53
C LYS A 282 25.41 7.11 -21.16
N HIS A 283 25.45 5.80 -20.96
CA HIS A 283 26.70 5.09 -20.62
C HIS A 283 27.73 5.03 -21.77
N TRP A 284 27.33 5.33 -23.01
CA TRP A 284 28.19 5.17 -24.18
C TRP A 284 29.50 5.94 -24.07
N TYR A 285 29.48 7.15 -23.49
CA TYR A 285 30.68 7.98 -23.33
C TYR A 285 31.81 7.26 -22.58
N VAL A 286 31.47 6.52 -21.52
CA VAL A 286 32.43 5.76 -20.70
C VAL A 286 32.72 4.39 -21.31
N HIS A 287 31.72 3.77 -21.94
CA HIS A 287 31.87 2.41 -22.47
C HIS A 287 32.57 2.35 -23.84
N ARG A 288 32.60 3.44 -24.61
CA ARG A 288 33.09 3.45 -26.01
C ARG A 288 34.49 2.88 -26.17
N ASP A 289 35.40 3.16 -25.23
CA ASP A 289 36.81 2.76 -25.32
C ASP A 289 36.96 1.25 -25.12
N VAL A 290 36.20 0.70 -24.16
CA VAL A 290 36.07 -0.76 -23.97
C VAL A 290 35.37 -1.42 -25.16
N CYS A 291 34.43 -0.71 -25.80
CA CYS A 291 33.63 -1.23 -26.90
C CYS A 291 34.39 -1.33 -28.22
N ARG A 292 35.28 -0.38 -28.50
CA ARG A 292 36.07 -0.34 -29.75
C ARG A 292 37.23 -1.32 -29.77
N GLY A 293 37.52 -1.99 -28.65
CA GLY A 293 38.57 -3.01 -28.59
C GLY A 293 39.97 -2.43 -28.72
N HIS A 294 40.19 -1.17 -28.32
CA HIS A 294 41.55 -0.70 -28.07
C HIS A 294 42.17 -1.64 -27.05
N ARG A 295 43.21 -2.37 -27.47
CA ARG A 295 43.96 -3.26 -26.60
C ARG A 295 44.38 -2.43 -25.41
N THR A 296 43.91 -2.80 -24.22
CA THR A 296 44.25 -2.15 -22.95
C THR A 296 45.76 -2.16 -22.65
N GLU A 297 46.56 -2.83 -23.47
CA GLU A 297 48.02 -2.85 -23.41
C GLU A 297 48.66 -1.53 -23.87
N ASP A 298 47.99 -0.70 -24.68
CA ASP A 298 48.56 0.58 -25.18
C ASP A 298 48.12 1.83 -24.39
N ILE A 299 47.25 1.68 -23.37
CA ILE A 299 46.64 2.83 -22.65
C ILE A 299 47.51 3.32 -21.47
N ILE A 300 48.64 2.67 -21.17
CA ILE A 300 49.64 3.18 -20.20
C ILE A 300 50.91 3.60 -20.92
N THR A 301 50.77 4.41 -21.97
CA THR A 301 51.77 5.45 -22.22
C THR A 301 51.04 6.77 -22.05
N VAL A 302 51.44 7.50 -21.01
CA VAL A 302 51.05 8.89 -20.77
C VAL A 302 51.53 9.67 -21.98
N ALA A 303 50.70 9.73 -23.02
CA ALA A 303 50.96 10.53 -24.19
C ALA A 303 50.88 12.00 -23.76
N ASN A 304 51.94 12.72 -24.07
CA ASN A 304 52.04 14.15 -23.90
C ASN A 304 50.81 14.82 -24.53
N ASP A 305 50.10 15.56 -23.69
CA ASP A 305 49.11 16.61 -23.94
C ASP A 305 49.04 17.05 -25.42
N ASP A 306 48.42 16.24 -26.26
CA ASP A 306 48.07 16.58 -27.62
C ASP A 306 46.76 17.36 -27.51
N ASP A 307 46.90 18.70 -27.61
CA ASP A 307 45.91 19.80 -27.57
C ASP A 307 44.64 19.55 -28.42
N SER A 308 43.96 18.46 -28.10
CA SER A 308 42.78 17.93 -28.75
C SER A 308 41.62 18.45 -27.94
N SER A 309 41.11 19.60 -28.35
CA SER A 309 39.99 20.37 -27.75
C SER A 309 38.65 19.63 -27.61
N CYS A 310 38.61 18.31 -27.82
CA CYS A 310 37.41 17.47 -27.67
C CYS A 310 37.26 16.80 -26.30
N TRP A 311 38.21 16.97 -25.38
CA TRP A 311 38.07 16.54 -23.98
C TRP A 311 37.14 17.52 -23.25
N VAL A 312 35.84 17.24 -23.31
CA VAL A 312 34.87 17.94 -22.48
C VAL A 312 35.11 17.52 -21.03
N ASP A 313 35.43 18.48 -20.17
CA ASP A 313 35.72 18.24 -18.74
C ASP A 313 34.66 17.35 -18.10
N SER A 314 35.12 16.30 -17.42
CA SER A 314 34.27 15.26 -16.84
C SER A 314 33.30 15.81 -15.79
N GLU A 315 33.58 16.97 -15.20
CA GLU A 315 32.66 17.67 -14.29
C GLU A 315 31.43 18.21 -15.02
N SER A 316 31.59 18.81 -16.21
CA SER A 316 30.46 19.27 -17.03
C SER A 316 29.57 18.10 -17.50
N VAL A 317 30.18 16.91 -17.69
CA VAL A 317 29.46 15.69 -18.03
C VAL A 317 28.72 15.14 -16.80
N ALA A 318 29.32 15.13 -15.62
CA ALA A 318 28.63 14.75 -14.38
C ALA A 318 27.43 15.68 -14.09
N GLU A 319 27.56 16.98 -14.37
CA GLU A 319 26.48 17.96 -14.30
C GLU A 319 25.41 17.73 -15.37
N ALA A 320 25.78 17.39 -16.61
CA ALA A 320 24.84 16.97 -17.66
C ALA A 320 24.05 15.69 -17.26
N TYR A 321 24.69 14.80 -16.49
CA TYR A 321 24.08 13.56 -15.99
C TYR A 321 23.10 13.81 -14.83
N GLN A 322 23.34 14.83 -14.02
CA GLN A 322 22.45 15.27 -12.93
C GLN A 322 21.32 16.19 -13.43
N THR A 323 21.57 17.03 -14.43
CA THR A 323 20.56 17.94 -14.99
C THR A 323 19.38 17.21 -15.62
N ASP A 324 19.58 16.00 -16.14
CA ASP A 324 18.49 15.19 -16.70
C ASP A 324 17.58 14.55 -15.61
N LEU A 325 18.07 14.46 -14.37
CA LEU A 325 17.28 14.08 -13.18
C LEU A 325 16.79 15.29 -12.37
N SER A 326 17.43 16.46 -12.49
CA SER A 326 16.91 17.72 -11.92
C SER A 326 15.82 18.33 -12.80
N ARG A 327 15.83 18.05 -14.12
CA ARG A 327 14.69 18.26 -15.03
C ARG A 327 13.52 17.30 -14.79
N ALA A 328 13.48 16.55 -13.70
CA ALA A 328 12.38 15.65 -13.32
C ALA A 328 11.06 16.36 -12.96
N GLU A 329 10.94 17.66 -13.27
CA GLU A 329 9.67 18.29 -13.64
C GLU A 329 9.11 17.76 -14.99
N THR A 330 9.88 16.96 -15.75
CA THR A 330 9.36 16.24 -16.92
C THR A 330 8.40 15.15 -16.46
N ILE A 331 7.14 15.55 -16.36
CA ILE A 331 5.97 14.67 -16.37
C ILE A 331 6.22 13.61 -17.46
N LEU A 332 6.37 12.35 -17.06
CA LEU A 332 6.51 11.25 -18.00
C LEU A 332 5.28 11.22 -18.90
N ARG A 333 5.48 11.11 -20.22
CA ARG A 333 4.35 10.89 -21.12
C ARG A 333 3.73 9.54 -20.81
N THR A 334 2.43 9.38 -21.04
CA THR A 334 1.74 8.10 -20.80
C THR A 334 2.42 6.93 -21.53
N SER A 335 2.97 7.16 -22.73
CA SER A 335 3.73 6.16 -23.49
C SER A 335 5.06 5.75 -22.84
N GLU A 336 5.62 6.58 -21.95
CA GLU A 336 6.86 6.33 -21.22
C GLU A 336 6.61 5.65 -19.87
N ILE A 337 5.35 5.61 -19.39
CA ILE A 337 4.98 4.92 -18.15
C ILE A 337 4.94 3.40 -18.38
N TRP A 338 4.38 2.98 -19.50
CA TRP A 338 4.06 1.58 -19.79
C TRP A 338 5.08 0.93 -20.72
N GLU A 339 5.38 -0.34 -20.45
CA GLU A 339 6.05 -1.18 -21.42
C GLU A 339 5.04 -1.58 -22.53
N PRO A 340 5.41 -1.57 -23.82
CA PRO A 340 4.48 -1.91 -24.89
C PRO A 340 3.91 -3.33 -24.78
N GLN A 341 4.71 -4.26 -24.24
CA GLN A 341 4.32 -5.65 -24.01
C GLN A 341 4.77 -6.06 -22.60
N PRO A 342 4.02 -6.93 -21.88
CA PRO A 342 4.47 -7.47 -20.61
C PRO A 342 5.82 -8.17 -20.78
N GLY A 343 6.86 -7.58 -20.18
CA GLY A 343 8.23 -8.04 -20.31
C GLY A 343 8.65 -8.99 -19.20
N THR A 344 9.93 -9.33 -19.21
CA THR A 344 10.59 -9.94 -18.07
C THR A 344 10.52 -8.99 -16.88
N GLU A 345 10.41 -9.55 -15.68
CA GLU A 345 10.29 -8.75 -14.48
C GLU A 345 11.53 -7.89 -14.22
N ILE A 346 11.27 -6.62 -13.93
CA ILE A 346 12.26 -5.63 -13.49
C ILE A 346 11.82 -5.05 -12.16
N PHE A 347 12.77 -4.49 -11.42
CA PHE A 347 12.48 -3.88 -10.13
C PHE A 347 13.42 -2.75 -9.77
N VAL A 348 13.01 -1.98 -8.77
CA VAL A 348 13.83 -0.95 -8.16
C VAL A 348 13.69 -1.02 -6.64
N ASP A 349 14.81 -0.83 -5.96
CA ASP A 349 14.88 -0.74 -4.51
C ASP A 349 15.16 0.69 -4.08
N PHE A 350 14.49 1.15 -3.04
CA PHE A 350 14.78 2.42 -2.36
C PHE A 350 14.58 2.27 -0.86
N LEU A 351 15.24 3.14 -0.10
CA LEU A 351 15.15 3.15 1.36
C LEU A 351 13.74 3.58 1.80
N HIS A 352 13.26 3.02 2.90
CA HIS A 352 11.99 3.43 3.47
C HIS A 352 12.07 4.91 3.89
N PRO A 353 11.12 5.77 3.49
CA PRO A 353 11.18 7.22 3.75
C PRO A 353 10.99 7.59 5.23
N SER A 354 10.60 6.62 6.06
CA SER A 354 10.33 6.86 7.49
C SER A 354 11.64 6.88 8.27
N PRO A 355 11.86 7.90 9.12
CA PRO A 355 13.05 7.98 9.96
C PRO A 355 13.16 6.81 10.95
N THR A 356 12.04 6.17 11.31
CA THR A 356 12.00 5.02 12.22
C THR A 356 12.31 3.69 11.51
N ARG A 357 12.45 3.70 10.17
CA ARG A 357 12.60 2.49 9.34
C ARG A 357 13.82 2.58 8.40
N ARG A 358 14.88 3.29 8.79
CA ARG A 358 16.07 3.56 7.96
C ARG A 358 16.81 2.33 7.41
N LYS A 359 16.66 1.16 8.04
CA LYS A 359 17.27 -0.11 7.59
C LYS A 359 16.34 -0.95 6.72
N GLU A 360 15.12 -0.47 6.48
CA GLU A 360 14.15 -1.18 5.65
C GLU A 360 14.17 -0.60 4.23
N PHE A 361 14.06 -1.48 3.24
CA PHE A 361 13.95 -1.10 1.83
C PHE A 361 12.55 -1.44 1.31
N ILE A 362 12.06 -0.62 0.40
CA ILE A 362 10.88 -0.87 -0.41
C ILE A 362 11.36 -1.31 -1.79
N ARG A 363 10.86 -2.46 -2.25
CA ARG A 363 11.10 -3.02 -3.58
C ARG A 363 9.81 -2.93 -4.37
N ILE A 364 9.86 -2.27 -5.53
CA ILE A 364 8.77 -2.26 -6.49
C ILE A 364 9.14 -3.16 -7.66
N ARG A 365 8.38 -4.23 -7.89
CA ARG A 365 8.53 -5.16 -9.01
C ARG A 365 7.41 -4.96 -10.01
N THR A 366 7.73 -5.14 -11.29
CA THR A 366 6.76 -4.98 -12.36
C THR A 366 7.17 -5.74 -13.62
N ARG A 367 6.18 -6.14 -14.40
CA ARG A 367 6.32 -6.64 -15.78
C ARG A 367 5.72 -5.69 -16.82
N THR A 368 4.95 -4.69 -16.38
CA THR A 368 4.14 -3.84 -17.27
C THR A 368 4.53 -2.37 -17.23
N LEU A 369 5.22 -1.91 -16.17
CA LEU A 369 5.74 -0.56 -16.07
C LEU A 369 7.14 -0.50 -16.70
N SER A 370 7.43 0.62 -17.36
CA SER A 370 8.70 0.81 -18.04
C SER A 370 9.85 1.08 -17.04
N PRO A 371 11.10 0.86 -17.45
CA PRO A 371 12.26 1.31 -16.69
C PRO A 371 12.31 2.81 -16.44
N ALA A 372 11.71 3.63 -17.31
CA ALA A 372 11.65 5.08 -17.12
C ALA A 372 10.75 5.45 -15.94
N PHE A 373 9.61 4.78 -15.82
CA PHE A 373 8.71 4.95 -14.68
C PHE A 373 9.38 4.52 -13.37
N LEU A 374 10.04 3.36 -13.34
CA LEU A 374 10.74 2.91 -12.12
C LEU A 374 11.82 3.90 -11.65
N ARG A 375 12.58 4.50 -12.58
CA ARG A 375 13.54 5.56 -12.25
C ARG A 375 12.85 6.79 -11.67
N PHE A 376 11.74 7.22 -12.27
CA PHE A 376 10.94 8.33 -11.77
C PHE A 376 10.43 8.06 -10.35
N VAL A 377 9.87 6.87 -10.11
CA VAL A 377 9.38 6.48 -8.78
C VAL A 377 10.51 6.51 -7.76
N LYS A 378 11.66 5.90 -8.06
CA LYS A 378 12.83 5.94 -7.16
C LYS A 378 13.24 7.39 -6.85
N TRP A 379 13.38 8.22 -7.88
CA TRP A 379 13.72 9.64 -7.71
C TRP A 379 12.68 10.37 -6.85
N PHE A 380 11.39 10.17 -7.12
CA PHE A 380 10.30 10.78 -6.36
C PHE A 380 10.38 10.40 -4.88
N TYR A 381 10.60 9.12 -4.57
CA TYR A 381 10.72 8.62 -3.20
C TYR A 381 11.99 9.08 -2.49
N GLU A 382 13.11 9.23 -3.20
CA GLU A 382 14.39 9.62 -2.59
C GLU A 382 14.56 11.14 -2.48
N LYS A 383 13.91 11.92 -3.35
CA LYS A 383 14.14 13.38 -3.46
C LYS A 383 12.93 14.23 -3.07
N ILE A 384 11.72 13.85 -3.50
CA ILE A 384 10.51 14.64 -3.23
C ILE A 384 9.90 14.22 -1.90
N LEU A 385 9.62 12.94 -1.72
CA LEU A 385 8.84 12.46 -0.58
C LEU A 385 9.44 12.86 0.79
N PRO A 386 10.76 12.80 1.04
CA PRO A 386 11.33 13.24 2.31
C PRO A 386 11.09 14.73 2.57
N ARG A 387 11.13 15.57 1.52
CA ARG A 387 10.85 17.01 1.64
C ARG A 387 9.40 17.24 2.04
N THR A 388 8.46 16.57 1.37
CA THR A 388 7.02 16.65 1.66
C THR A 388 6.67 16.04 3.02
N MET A 389 7.34 14.96 3.43
CA MET A 389 7.12 14.37 4.75
C MET A 389 7.71 15.27 5.85
N CYS A 390 8.86 15.89 5.65
CA CYS A 390 9.42 16.83 6.61
C CYS A 390 8.48 18.03 6.84
N THR A 391 7.89 18.60 5.79
CA THR A 391 6.91 19.69 5.94
C THR A 391 5.67 19.23 6.68
N HIS A 392 5.08 18.10 6.28
CA HIS A 392 3.87 17.56 6.94
C HIS A 392 4.11 17.18 8.40
N VAL A 393 5.24 16.53 8.73
CA VAL A 393 5.62 16.20 10.11
C VAL A 393 5.81 17.47 10.94
N SER A 394 6.39 18.53 10.35
CA SER A 394 6.57 19.81 11.04
C SER A 394 5.24 20.49 11.34
N GLU A 395 4.32 20.51 10.37
CA GLU A 395 2.95 21.04 10.55
C GLU A 395 2.17 20.24 11.60
N VAL A 396 2.23 18.90 11.56
CA VAL A 396 1.58 18.04 12.55
C VAL A 396 2.18 18.27 13.94
N ASN A 397 3.51 18.35 14.06
CA ASN A 397 4.17 18.66 15.31
C ASN A 397 3.78 20.03 15.87
N GLU A 398 3.61 21.04 15.01
CA GLU A 398 3.15 22.36 15.41
C GLU A 398 1.68 22.34 15.88
N ARG A 399 0.79 21.65 15.14
CA ARG A 399 -0.62 21.44 15.57
C ARG A 399 -0.68 20.71 16.91
N ASN A 400 0.18 19.71 17.10
CA ASN A 400 0.26 18.94 18.34
C ASN A 400 0.84 19.76 19.50
N ALA A 401 1.85 20.58 19.25
CA ALA A 401 2.38 21.51 20.24
C ALA A 401 1.30 22.53 20.67
N LYS A 402 0.50 23.04 19.71
CA LYS A 402 -0.66 23.89 19.99
C LYS A 402 -1.73 23.15 20.79
N ALA A 403 -2.07 21.91 20.45
CA ALA A 403 -3.02 21.08 21.19
C ALA A 403 -2.54 20.80 22.63
N ARG A 404 -1.27 20.45 22.82
CA ARG A 404 -0.64 20.25 24.14
C ARG A 404 -0.64 21.53 24.98
N ARG A 405 -0.39 22.70 24.36
CA ARG A 405 -0.48 24.00 25.04
C ARG A 405 -1.91 24.32 25.49
N ARG A 406 -2.93 23.95 24.70
CA ARG A 406 -4.36 24.12 25.06
C ARG A 406 -4.82 23.13 26.14
N LEU A 407 -4.26 21.92 26.13
CA LEU A 407 -4.49 20.87 27.13
C LEU A 407 -3.68 21.06 28.42
N ARG A 408 -3.01 22.22 28.62
CA ARG A 408 -2.55 22.62 29.96
C ARG A 408 -3.78 22.92 30.82
N VAL A 409 -4.42 21.86 31.28
CA VAL A 409 -5.30 21.85 32.44
C VAL A 409 -4.54 22.57 33.53
N LYS A 410 -5.07 23.70 33.99
CA LYS A 410 -4.60 24.34 35.21
C LYS A 410 -4.83 23.33 36.33
N PHE A 411 -3.80 22.54 36.66
CA PHE A 411 -3.75 21.89 37.96
C PHE A 411 -3.74 23.03 38.96
N ARG A 412 -4.93 23.38 39.49
CA ARG A 412 -4.98 24.10 40.75
C ARG A 412 -4.25 23.19 41.73
N SER A 413 -3.16 23.70 42.30
CA SER A 413 -2.54 23.07 43.46
C SER A 413 -3.63 22.90 44.50
N VAL A 414 -4.14 21.67 44.64
CA VAL A 414 -4.96 21.32 45.79
C VAL A 414 -3.99 21.36 46.96
N LYS A 415 -4.06 22.43 47.76
CA LYS A 415 -3.41 22.45 49.06
C LYS A 415 -3.96 21.22 49.80
N THR A 416 -3.08 20.28 50.09
CA THR A 416 -3.34 19.14 50.96
C THR A 416 -3.59 19.68 52.36
N GLY A 417 -4.83 20.08 52.60
CA GLY A 417 -5.44 20.23 53.91
C GLY A 417 -6.58 19.23 53.95
N SER A 418 -6.43 18.27 54.85
CA SER A 418 -7.45 17.36 55.36
C SER A 418 -8.88 17.92 55.25
N ASN A 419 -9.81 17.11 54.70
CA ASN A 419 -11.01 16.66 55.41
C ASN A 419 -11.99 15.93 54.49
N VAL A 420 -12.42 14.76 54.97
CA VAL A 420 -13.75 14.13 54.87
C VAL A 420 -14.48 14.25 53.52
N THR A 421 -14.51 13.15 52.78
CA THR A 421 -15.45 12.91 51.68
C THR A 421 -16.89 12.91 52.19
N ARG A 422 -17.59 14.03 52.03
CA ARG A 422 -19.06 14.08 51.97
C ARG A 422 -19.46 14.09 50.49
N VAL A 423 -20.01 12.99 50.01
CA VAL A 423 -20.59 12.90 48.66
C VAL A 423 -21.94 13.58 48.70
N GLU A 424 -22.00 14.82 48.21
CA GLU A 424 -23.25 15.54 48.00
C GLU A 424 -23.62 15.48 46.51
N TRP A 425 -24.63 14.68 46.18
CA TRP A 425 -25.21 14.61 44.84
C TRP A 425 -26.02 15.88 44.58
N LYS A 426 -25.52 16.76 43.69
CA LYS A 426 -26.34 17.86 43.15
C LYS A 426 -27.22 17.36 42.00
N PRO A 427 -28.55 17.56 42.05
CA PRO A 427 -29.43 17.25 40.94
C PRO A 427 -29.09 18.12 39.73
N ARG A 428 -29.06 17.47 38.57
CA ARG A 428 -28.89 18.08 37.25
C ARG A 428 -30.01 19.11 37.02
N GLN A 429 -29.68 20.40 36.98
CA GLN A 429 -30.66 21.43 36.62
C GLN A 429 -31.13 21.20 35.18
N ARG A 430 -32.45 20.98 35.02
CA ARG A 430 -33.15 20.92 33.73
C ARG A 430 -32.93 22.24 32.98
N SER A 431 -32.32 22.16 31.81
CA SER A 431 -32.27 23.25 30.84
C SER A 431 -33.71 23.64 30.45
N LYS A 432 -34.01 24.93 30.57
CA LYS A 432 -35.28 25.52 30.17
C LYS A 432 -35.48 25.34 28.66
N SER A 433 -36.61 24.76 28.29
CA SER A 433 -37.11 24.65 26.93
C SER A 433 -37.25 26.02 26.29
N ARG A 434 -36.58 26.23 25.15
CA ARG A 434 -36.85 27.37 24.26
C ARG A 434 -38.20 27.11 23.57
N LYS A 435 -39.12 28.07 23.73
CA LYS A 435 -40.39 28.13 22.99
C LYS A 435 -40.13 28.21 21.47
N PRO A 436 -40.95 27.56 20.62
CA PRO A 436 -40.89 27.76 19.19
C PRO A 436 -41.47 29.14 18.82
N ARG A 437 -40.74 29.89 17.97
CA ARG A 437 -41.27 31.07 17.28
C ARG A 437 -42.21 30.61 16.17
N GLY A 438 -43.39 31.21 16.12
CA GLY A 438 -44.44 30.94 15.15
C GLY A 438 -43.99 31.17 13.70
N GLN A 439 -44.51 30.32 12.83
CA GLN A 439 -44.54 30.53 11.39
C GLN A 439 -45.69 31.50 11.04
N PRO A 440 -45.50 32.43 10.10
CA PRO A 440 -46.61 33.03 9.38
C PRO A 440 -47.09 32.09 8.28
N GLN A 441 -48.40 31.84 8.26
CA GLN A 441 -49.11 31.29 7.12
C GLN A 441 -49.31 32.42 6.11
N ASP A 442 -48.82 32.25 4.89
CA ASP A 442 -49.29 33.04 3.74
C ASP A 442 -49.46 32.14 2.51
N LEU A 443 -50.74 31.94 2.20
CA LEU A 443 -51.39 31.89 0.88
C LEU A 443 -50.48 31.90 -0.36
N CYS A 444 -50.55 30.82 -1.16
CA CYS A 444 -50.44 30.93 -2.61
C CYS A 444 -51.45 29.99 -3.29
N ARG A 445 -52.42 30.62 -3.97
CA ARG A 445 -53.38 30.02 -4.90
C ARG A 445 -52.64 29.56 -6.16
N GLY A 446 -53.15 28.49 -6.76
CA GLY A 446 -52.54 27.77 -7.86
C GLY A 446 -52.53 28.47 -9.22
N SER A 447 -51.92 27.78 -10.19
CA SER A 447 -52.37 27.64 -11.59
C SER A 447 -51.41 26.70 -12.32
N THR A 448 -51.93 25.57 -12.80
CA THR A 448 -51.46 24.91 -14.03
C THR A 448 -51.90 25.77 -15.23
N PRO A 449 -51.20 25.74 -16.38
CA PRO A 449 -51.54 24.74 -17.40
C PRO A 449 -50.37 24.20 -18.26
N SER A 450 -50.61 22.99 -18.77
CA SER A 450 -50.14 22.34 -20.01
C SER A 450 -49.28 23.12 -21.03
N CYS A 451 -48.14 22.55 -21.42
CA CYS A 451 -47.92 21.79 -22.67
C CYS A 451 -46.67 20.92 -22.52
#